data_AF-A0A1Y3WPI2-F1
#
_entry.id   AF-A0A1Y3WPI2-F1
#
_cell.length_a   1.000
_cell.length_b   1.000
_cell.length_c   1.000
_cell.angle_alpha   90.00
_cell.angle_beta   90.00
_cell.angle_gamma   90.00
#
_symmetry.space_group_name_H-M   'P 1'
#
loop_
_entity.id
_entity.type
_entity.pdbx_description
1 polymer ?
#
loop_
_entity_poly.entity_id
_entity_poly.type
_entity_poly.pdbx_seq_one_letter_code
_entity_poly.pdbx_strand_id
1 'polypeptide(L)'
;MSNYLNYPEESTNIVKSRKKLSMIILAAVYLGVWVVSLISFWFFGRGSDAMGYSIMCLWILLPATTFILSLIIGKNDYWGQRKWLITIGFGLMYMLAEYGTFSAANMITFHKINLPEFIMIPAGTMISLIGMGIGTRIRRGHDQIKKKR
;
A
#
# COMPACT_ATOMS: atom_id res chain seq x y z
N MET A 1 -27.43 22.39 -30.25
CA MET A 1 -28.04 21.56 -29.20
C MET A 1 -27.18 20.33 -28.80
N SER A 2 -25.90 20.24 -29.19
CA SER A 2 -25.02 19.09 -28.88
C SER A 2 -24.16 19.27 -27.62
N ASN A 3 -23.88 20.52 -27.22
CA ASN A 3 -23.02 20.81 -26.06
C ASN A 3 -23.59 20.33 -24.71
N TYR A 4 -24.92 20.28 -24.55
CA TYR A 4 -25.55 19.81 -23.31
C TYR A 4 -25.51 18.29 -23.13
N LEU A 5 -25.40 17.52 -24.21
CA LEU A 5 -25.25 16.06 -24.16
C LEU A 5 -23.78 15.65 -23.98
N ASN A 6 -22.85 16.41 -24.56
CA ASN A 6 -21.41 16.20 -24.34
C ASN A 6 -20.95 16.60 -22.94
N TYR A 7 -21.60 17.58 -22.29
CA TYR A 7 -21.22 18.01 -20.94
C TYR A 7 -21.28 16.91 -19.86
N PRO A 8 -22.35 16.08 -19.74
CA PRO A 8 -22.38 14.98 -18.79
C PRO A 8 -21.40 13.87 -19.16
N GLU A 9 -21.17 13.58 -20.44
CA GLU A 9 -20.19 12.57 -20.85
C GLU A 9 -18.76 13.02 -20.58
N GLU A 10 -18.43 14.27 -20.92
CA GLU A 10 -17.12 14.87 -20.72
C GLU A 10 -16.81 15.04 -19.23
N SER A 11 -17.74 15.55 -18.43
CA SER A 11 -17.57 15.64 -16.97
C SER A 11 -17.45 14.24 -16.31
N THR A 12 -18.18 13.24 -16.78
CA THR A 12 -18.03 11.85 -16.32
C THR A 12 -16.66 11.26 -16.69
N ASN A 13 -16.16 11.56 -17.89
CA ASN A 13 -14.85 11.12 -18.35
C ASN A 13 -13.72 11.76 -17.53
N ILE A 14 -13.81 13.07 -17.26
CA ILE A 14 -12.84 13.80 -16.46
C ILE A 14 -12.78 13.24 -15.03
N VAL A 15 -13.92 12.96 -14.38
CA VAL A 15 -13.95 12.41 -13.02
C VAL A 15 -13.40 10.97 -12.98
N LYS A 16 -13.72 10.14 -13.98
CA LYS A 16 -13.20 8.76 -14.09
C LYS A 16 -11.69 8.74 -14.36
N SER A 17 -11.20 9.65 -15.20
CA SER A 17 -9.78 9.85 -15.48
C SER A 17 -9.02 10.30 -14.23
N ARG A 18 -9.52 11.32 -13.52
CA ARG A 18 -8.96 11.79 -12.24
C ARG A 18 -8.87 10.66 -11.20
N LYS A 19 -9.91 9.84 -11.05
CA LYS A 19 -9.90 8.68 -10.14
C LYS A 19 -8.83 7.66 -10.51
N LYS A 20 -8.67 7.33 -11.81
CA LYS A 20 -7.61 6.43 -12.28
C LYS A 20 -6.22 7.01 -12.01
N LEU A 21 -6.04 8.30 -12.25
CA LEU A 21 -4.76 8.98 -12.02
C LEU A 21 -4.40 8.96 -10.53
N SER A 22 -5.34 9.25 -9.64
CA SER A 22 -5.13 9.11 -8.19
C SER A 22 -4.75 7.69 -7.77
N MET A 23 -5.36 6.65 -8.37
CA MET A 23 -4.99 5.25 -8.08
C MET A 23 -3.55 4.96 -8.48
N ILE A 24 -3.14 5.42 -9.67
CA ILE A 24 -1.75 5.25 -10.17
C ILE A 24 -0.78 5.99 -9.26
N ILE A 25 -1.10 7.23 -8.85
CA ILE A 25 -0.26 7.98 -7.91
C ILE A 25 -0.12 7.23 -6.59
N LEU A 26 -1.21 6.72 -6.01
CA LEU A 26 -1.15 5.97 -4.75
C LEU A 26 -0.26 4.72 -4.86
N ALA A 27 -0.38 3.98 -5.97
CA ALA A 27 0.47 2.84 -6.25
C ALA A 27 1.95 3.23 -6.45
N ALA A 28 2.22 4.33 -7.17
CA ALA A 28 3.56 4.85 -7.40
C ALA A 28 4.22 5.33 -6.10
N VAL A 29 3.47 6.02 -5.23
CA VAL A 29 3.96 6.45 -3.91
C VAL A 29 4.29 5.24 -3.05
N TYR A 30 3.43 4.22 -3.04
CA TYR A 30 3.71 2.99 -2.30
C TYR A 30 4.98 2.30 -2.81
N LEU A 31 5.11 2.11 -4.12
CA LEU A 31 6.30 1.52 -4.72
C LEU A 31 7.55 2.35 -4.44
N GLY A 32 7.46 3.68 -4.47
CA GLY A 32 8.55 4.56 -4.11
C GLY A 32 9.02 4.35 -2.67
N VAL A 33 8.08 4.34 -1.71
CA VAL A 33 8.41 4.05 -0.29
C VAL A 33 9.00 2.66 -0.14
N TRP A 34 8.46 1.67 -0.86
CA TRP A 34 8.93 0.29 -0.82
C TRP A 34 10.38 0.17 -1.32
N VAL A 35 10.70 0.75 -2.47
CA VAL A 35 12.06 0.77 -3.04
C VAL A 35 13.02 1.54 -2.13
N VAL A 36 12.62 2.71 -1.61
CA VAL A 36 13.45 3.49 -0.69
C VAL A 36 13.74 2.70 0.58
N SER A 37 12.78 1.94 1.10
CA SER A 37 12.98 1.08 2.28
C SER A 37 14.01 -0.02 2.00
N LEU A 38 13.96 -0.66 0.83
CA LEU A 38 14.96 -1.65 0.43
C LEU A 38 16.36 -1.05 0.28
N ILE A 39 16.47 0.08 -0.44
CA ILE A 39 17.75 0.76 -0.64
C ILE A 39 18.33 1.18 0.71
N SER A 40 17.51 1.73 1.60
CA SER A 40 17.91 2.11 2.96
C SER A 40 18.43 0.90 3.74
N PHE A 41 17.77 -0.26 3.66
CA PHE A 41 18.27 -1.47 4.29
C PHE A 41 19.67 -1.87 3.81
N TRP A 42 19.91 -1.88 2.49
CA TRP A 42 21.20 -2.28 1.94
C TRP A 42 22.31 -1.24 2.14
N PHE A 43 21.96 0.04 2.17
CA PHE A 43 22.91 1.12 2.35
C PHE A 43 23.33 1.26 3.83
N PHE A 44 22.37 1.21 4.75
CA PHE A 44 22.61 1.36 6.18
C PHE A 44 22.91 0.03 6.90
N GLY A 45 22.47 -1.11 6.38
CA GLY A 45 22.68 -2.44 6.98
C GLY A 45 24.13 -2.93 6.98
N ARG A 46 25.05 -2.22 6.32
CA ARG A 46 26.50 -2.50 6.36
C ARG A 46 27.22 -1.94 7.60
N GLY A 47 26.61 -1.01 8.33
CA GLY A 47 27.20 -0.40 9.55
C GLY A 47 26.65 -1.03 10.83
N SER A 48 27.53 -1.44 11.75
CA SER A 48 27.18 -2.07 13.03
C SER A 48 26.22 -1.22 13.89
N ASP A 49 26.31 0.11 13.79
CA ASP A 49 25.49 1.05 14.56
C ASP A 49 24.18 1.46 13.83
N ALA A 50 24.02 1.06 12.56
CA ALA A 50 22.96 1.53 11.68
C ALA A 50 21.88 0.47 11.33
N MET A 51 22.07 -0.79 11.75
CA MET A 51 21.09 -1.86 11.55
C MET A 51 19.71 -1.53 12.16
N GLY A 52 19.68 -0.85 13.32
CA GLY A 52 18.43 -0.46 13.98
C GLY A 52 17.54 0.45 13.13
N TYR A 53 18.15 1.37 12.37
CA TYR A 53 17.42 2.27 11.47
C TYR A 53 16.77 1.51 10.30
N SER A 54 17.49 0.55 9.72
CA SER A 54 16.96 -0.29 8.64
C SER A 54 15.78 -1.14 9.11
N ILE A 55 15.84 -1.67 10.34
CA ILE A 55 14.74 -2.41 10.97
C ILE A 55 13.52 -1.49 11.17
N MET A 56 13.72 -0.28 11.70
CA MET A 56 12.63 0.68 11.88
C MET A 56 11.99 1.06 10.54
N CYS A 57 12.77 1.26 9.48
CA CYS A 57 12.22 1.48 8.14
C CYS A 57 11.35 0.31 7.68
N LEU A 58 11.80 -0.93 7.80
CA LEU A 58 11.01 -2.07 7.33
C LEU A 58 9.77 -2.34 8.19
N TRP A 59 9.89 -2.27 9.51
CA TRP A 59 8.83 -2.68 10.44
C TRP A 59 7.89 -1.58 10.89
N ILE A 60 8.29 -0.31 10.78
CA ILE A 60 7.43 0.83 11.12
C ILE A 60 6.97 1.54 9.84
N LEU A 61 7.88 1.88 8.94
CA LEU A 61 7.53 2.67 7.75
C LEU A 61 6.65 1.88 6.78
N LEU A 62 6.97 0.62 6.46
CA LEU A 62 6.14 -0.18 5.54
C LEU A 62 4.74 -0.46 6.11
N PRO A 63 4.57 -0.91 7.37
CA PRO A 63 3.24 -1.07 7.96
C PRO A 63 2.47 0.24 8.05
N ALA A 64 3.11 1.33 8.48
CA ALA A 64 2.46 2.63 8.60
C ALA A 64 1.98 3.15 7.23
N THR A 65 2.82 3.08 6.20
CA THR A 65 2.43 3.51 4.85
C THR A 65 1.36 2.60 4.25
N THR A 66 1.47 1.28 4.44
CA THR A 66 0.43 0.32 4.03
C THR A 66 -0.91 0.62 4.69
N PHE A 67 -0.90 0.96 5.98
CA PHE A 67 -2.09 1.33 6.73
C PHE A 67 -2.72 2.63 6.21
N ILE A 68 -1.92 3.68 6.02
CA ILE A 68 -2.39 4.98 5.50
C ILE A 68 -2.97 4.84 4.09
N LEU A 69 -2.27 4.14 3.20
CA LEU A 69 -2.74 3.91 1.84
C LEU A 69 -4.05 3.10 1.84
N SER A 70 -4.12 2.06 2.66
CA SER A 70 -5.33 1.25 2.82
C SER A 70 -6.52 2.07 3.35
N LEU A 71 -6.29 2.97 4.31
CA LEU A 71 -7.28 3.94 4.79
C LEU A 71 -7.78 4.85 3.65
N ILE A 72 -6.86 5.42 2.86
CA ILE A 72 -7.20 6.32 1.74
C ILE A 72 -8.03 5.57 0.69
N ILE A 73 -7.62 4.34 0.34
CA ILE A 73 -8.33 3.48 -0.62
C ILE A 73 -9.74 3.15 -0.11
N GLY A 74 -9.86 2.75 1.16
CA GLY A 74 -11.16 2.46 1.79
C GLY A 74 -12.08 3.69 1.84
N LYS A 75 -11.53 4.85 2.21
CA LYS A 75 -12.28 6.11 2.32
C LYS A 75 -12.81 6.58 0.96
N ASN A 76 -12.01 6.49 -0.10
CA ASN A 76 -12.40 7.04 -1.40
C ASN A 76 -13.08 6.02 -2.34
N ASP A 77 -13.31 4.79 -1.85
CA ASP A 77 -13.75 3.63 -2.64
C ASP A 77 -12.97 3.42 -3.93
N TYR A 78 -11.67 3.71 -3.89
CA TYR A 78 -10.81 3.41 -5.02
C TYR A 78 -10.86 1.89 -5.25
N TRP A 79 -11.11 1.47 -6.50
CA TRP A 79 -11.26 0.09 -6.94
C TRP A 79 -12.55 -0.69 -6.55
N GLY A 80 -13.52 -0.09 -5.85
CA GLY A 80 -14.82 -0.73 -5.59
C GLY A 80 -14.70 -2.09 -4.90
N GLN A 81 -15.04 -3.19 -5.59
CA GLN A 81 -14.86 -4.56 -5.08
C GLN A 81 -13.39 -5.05 -5.16
N ARG A 82 -12.57 -4.52 -6.07
CA ARG A 82 -11.17 -4.95 -6.25
C ARG A 82 -10.24 -4.44 -5.14
N LYS A 83 -10.69 -3.55 -4.26
CA LYS A 83 -9.90 -3.04 -3.14
C LYS A 83 -9.40 -4.14 -2.19
N TRP A 84 -10.16 -5.23 -2.05
CA TRP A 84 -9.79 -6.40 -1.25
C TRP A 84 -8.65 -7.23 -1.88
N LEU A 85 -8.45 -7.16 -3.20
CA LEU A 85 -7.27 -7.76 -3.83
C LEU A 85 -6.01 -6.96 -3.51
N ILE A 86 -6.14 -5.65 -3.31
CA ILE A 86 -5.00 -4.77 -2.99
C ILE A 86 -4.48 -5.09 -1.58
N THR A 87 -5.36 -5.39 -0.62
CA THR A 87 -4.95 -5.85 0.73
C THR A 87 -4.09 -7.12 0.67
N ILE A 88 -4.34 -8.02 -0.28
CA ILE A 88 -3.50 -9.22 -0.52
C ILE A 88 -2.18 -8.82 -1.18
N GLY A 89 -2.24 -7.93 -2.18
CA GLY A 89 -1.04 -7.38 -2.84
C GLY A 89 -0.08 -6.69 -1.86
N PHE A 90 -0.60 -5.96 -0.88
CA PHE A 90 0.21 -5.37 0.19
C PHE A 90 0.88 -6.41 1.09
N GLY A 91 0.19 -7.51 1.42
CA GLY A 91 0.79 -8.63 2.16
C GLY A 91 1.91 -9.32 1.38
N LEU A 92 1.71 -9.53 0.08
CA LEU A 92 2.76 -10.03 -0.82
C LEU A 92 3.97 -9.09 -0.85
N MET A 93 3.74 -7.80 -1.01
CA MET A 93 4.82 -6.79 -1.03
C MET A 93 5.58 -6.72 0.29
N TYR A 94 4.90 -6.92 1.43
CA TYR A 94 5.54 -7.01 2.74
C TYR A 94 6.46 -8.23 2.83
N MET A 95 5.98 -9.41 2.40
CA MET A 95 6.80 -10.62 2.32
C MET A 95 8.00 -10.44 1.38
N LEU A 96 7.81 -9.80 0.22
CA LEU A 96 8.89 -9.50 -0.73
C LEU A 96 9.94 -8.55 -0.13
N ALA A 97 9.53 -7.59 0.70
CA ALA A 97 10.47 -6.70 1.40
C ALA A 97 11.34 -7.47 2.40
N GLU A 98 10.71 -8.30 3.25
CA GLU A 98 11.38 -9.18 4.20
C GLU A 98 12.37 -10.13 3.50
N TYR A 99 11.94 -10.73 2.38
CA TYR A 99 12.77 -11.63 1.60
C TYR A 99 13.96 -10.91 0.95
N GLY A 100 13.73 -9.75 0.34
CA GLY A 100 14.77 -8.96 -0.33
C GLY A 100 15.78 -8.28 0.60
N THR A 101 15.55 -8.31 1.91
CA THR A 101 16.41 -7.67 2.92
C THR A 101 17.04 -8.71 3.84
N PHE A 102 16.32 -9.16 4.86
CA PHE A 102 16.83 -10.10 5.86
C PHE A 102 17.17 -11.45 5.25
N SER A 103 16.27 -12.02 4.43
CA SER A 103 16.49 -13.35 3.86
C SER A 103 17.64 -13.34 2.84
N ALA A 104 17.72 -12.29 2.01
CA ALA A 104 18.82 -12.08 1.08
C ALA A 104 20.17 -11.82 1.79
N ALA A 105 20.20 -10.98 2.83
CA ALA A 105 21.40 -10.76 3.62
C ALA A 105 21.87 -12.06 4.29
N ASN A 106 20.94 -12.83 4.87
CA ASN A 106 21.22 -14.13 5.48
C ASN A 106 21.76 -15.15 4.46
N MET A 107 21.21 -15.17 3.24
CA MET A 107 21.70 -16.04 2.15
C MET A 107 23.14 -15.70 1.75
N ILE A 108 23.50 -14.41 1.71
CA ILE A 108 24.88 -13.96 1.45
C ILE A 108 25.81 -14.38 2.58
N THR A 109 25.40 -14.23 3.84
CA THR A 109 26.24 -14.53 5.01
C THR A 109 26.47 -16.03 5.21
N PHE A 110 25.44 -16.86 4.99
CA PHE A 110 25.50 -18.29 5.31
C PHE A 110 25.60 -19.20 4.08
N HIS A 111 25.66 -18.64 2.86
CA HIS A 111 25.66 -19.38 1.58
C HIS A 111 24.56 -20.45 1.46
N LYS A 112 23.43 -20.25 2.17
CA LYS A 112 22.26 -21.14 2.14
C LYS A 112 21.07 -20.41 1.55
N ILE A 113 20.44 -21.03 0.55
CA ILE A 113 19.23 -20.49 -0.05
C ILE A 113 18.07 -20.68 0.93
N ASN A 114 17.62 -19.59 1.54
CA ASN A 114 16.40 -19.59 2.33
C ASN A 114 15.19 -19.37 1.42
N LEU A 115 14.13 -20.14 1.63
CA LEU A 115 12.85 -19.91 0.95
C LEU A 115 12.13 -18.72 1.58
N PRO A 116 11.31 -17.98 0.80
CA PRO A 116 10.49 -16.90 1.33
C PRO A 116 9.54 -17.40 2.42
N GLU A 117 9.49 -16.68 3.54
CA GLU A 117 8.57 -16.99 4.63
C GLU A 117 7.16 -16.50 4.30
N PHE A 118 6.34 -17.39 3.74
CA PHE A 118 4.95 -17.09 3.38
C PHE A 118 4.07 -16.69 4.58
N ILE A 119 4.52 -16.94 5.82
CA ILE A 119 3.84 -16.51 7.06
C ILE A 119 3.72 -14.98 7.17
N MET A 120 4.61 -14.24 6.50
CA MET A 120 4.62 -12.77 6.47
C MET A 120 3.48 -12.18 5.63
N ILE A 121 2.93 -12.95 4.68
CA ILE A 121 1.81 -12.51 3.83
C ILE A 121 0.58 -12.19 4.71
N PRO A 122 0.09 -13.11 5.58
CA PRO A 122 -0.98 -12.81 6.52
C PRO A 122 -0.73 -11.56 7.36
N ALA A 123 0.49 -11.34 7.84
CA ALA A 123 0.81 -10.19 8.70
C ALA A 123 0.56 -8.86 7.95
N GLY A 124 1.15 -8.71 6.76
CA GLY A 124 0.94 -7.51 5.93
C GLY A 124 -0.52 -7.36 5.46
N THR A 125 -1.19 -8.48 5.16
CA THR A 125 -2.61 -8.48 4.78
C THR A 125 -3.51 -8.04 5.94
N MET A 126 -3.24 -8.46 7.19
CA MET A 126 -4.03 -8.07 8.37
C MET A 126 -3.96 -6.57 8.64
N ILE A 127 -2.75 -5.98 8.60
CA ILE A 127 -2.56 -4.52 8.75
C ILE A 127 -3.36 -3.77 7.70
N SER A 128 -3.28 -4.24 6.45
CA SER A 128 -3.99 -3.63 5.35
C SER A 128 -5.51 -3.77 5.50
N LEU A 129 -6.02 -4.94 5.92
CA LEU A 129 -7.44 -5.17 6.17
C LEU A 129 -7.99 -4.22 7.24
N ILE A 130 -7.24 -3.98 8.33
CA ILE A 130 -7.65 -3.07 9.39
C ILE A 130 -7.76 -1.63 8.84
N GLY A 131 -6.74 -1.16 8.10
CA GLY A 131 -6.79 0.15 7.44
C GLY A 131 -7.97 0.28 6.47
N MET A 132 -8.26 -0.78 5.71
CA MET A 132 -9.35 -0.77 4.74
C MET A 132 -10.73 -0.76 5.41
N GLY A 133 -10.88 -1.53 6.49
CA GLY A 133 -12.10 -1.59 7.29
C GLY A 133 -12.44 -0.23 7.91
N ILE A 134 -11.47 0.43 8.52
CA ILE A 134 -11.64 1.77 9.11
C ILE A 134 -12.00 2.79 8.03
N GLY A 135 -11.25 2.83 6.93
CA GLY A 135 -11.51 3.75 5.82
C GLY A 135 -12.92 3.59 5.23
N THR A 136 -13.38 2.33 5.10
CA THR A 136 -14.73 2.03 4.59
C THR A 136 -15.82 2.44 5.58
N ARG A 137 -15.60 2.32 6.90
CA ARG A 137 -16.57 2.79 7.92
C ARG A 137 -16.70 4.31 7.94
N ILE A 138 -15.58 5.04 7.84
CA ILE A 138 -15.59 6.51 7.80
C ILE A 138 -16.42 7.00 6.61
N ARG A 139 -16.25 6.38 5.43
CA ARG A 139 -17.04 6.70 4.24
C ARG A 139 -18.54 6.49 4.47
N ARG A 140 -18.93 5.32 5.01
CA ARG A 140 -20.33 5.02 5.33
C ARG A 140 -20.93 6.03 6.32
N GLY A 141 -20.18 6.44 7.34
CA GLY A 141 -20.63 7.47 8.29
C GLY A 141 -20.86 8.83 7.62
N HIS A 142 -19.95 9.25 6.75
CA HIS A 142 -20.08 10.52 6.03
C HIS A 142 -21.24 10.52 5.02
N ASP A 143 -21.46 9.41 4.31
CA ASP A 143 -22.59 9.27 3.37
C ASP A 143 -23.95 9.29 4.09
N GLN A 144 -24.03 8.72 5.31
CA GLN A 144 -25.25 8.74 6.13
C GLN A 144 -25.56 10.15 6.67
N ILE A 145 -24.55 10.93 7.04
CA ILE A 145 -24.72 12.33 7.46
C ILE A 145 -25.20 13.19 6.30
N LYS A 146 -24.65 13.00 5.09
CA LYS A 146 -25.05 13.75 3.90
C LYS A 146 -26.46 13.43 3.43
N LYS A 147 -26.98 12.23 3.72
CA LYS A 147 -28.35 11.82 3.37
C LYS A 147 -29.42 12.29 4.37
N LYS A 148 -29.00 12.78 5.55
CA LYS A 148 -29.86 13.32 6.62
C LYS A 148 -30.01 14.85 6.58
N ARG A 149 -29.22 15.55 5.75
CA ARG A 149 -29.37 16.97 5.43
C ARG A 149 -30.08 17.12 4.09
#